data_AF-A0A6S6PBK0-F1
#
_entry.id   AF-A0A6S6PBK0-F1
#
_cell.length_a   1.000
_cell.length_b   1.000
_cell.length_c   1.000
_cell.angle_alpha   90.00
_cell.angle_beta   90.00
_cell.angle_gamma   90.00
#
_symmetry.space_group_name_H-M   'P 1'
#
loop_
_entity.id
_entity.type
_entity.pdbx_description
1 polymer ?
#
loop_
_entity_poly.entity_id
_entity_poly.type
_entity_poly.pdbx_seq_one_letter_code
_entity_poly.pdbx_strand_id
1 'polypeptide(L)'
;MGAQSAPAQGTPDGFGVAVVREDGKWRCAPMRRAALNSLSVAEKELCEIRSAGAVFGLLDIDDEFFVIVRPAPSGTRLLLSDATAALDYDIAAEVLEQLDADIEPDDLDDADPFEEGDLGLLSDMGLPEAVLSVILDETDLYADEQLGRIAREMGFADELSAVLDKLNR
;
A
#
# COMPACT_ATOMS: atom_id res chain seq x y z
N MET A 1 -32.59 7.34 11.76
CA MET A 1 -31.94 6.56 10.69
C MET A 1 -31.43 7.56 9.68
N GLY A 2 -30.21 8.06 9.90
CA GLY A 2 -29.52 8.82 8.88
C GLY A 2 -28.84 7.80 7.98
N ALA A 3 -29.27 7.69 6.74
CA ALA A 3 -28.45 7.07 5.72
C ALA A 3 -27.23 7.98 5.57
N GLN A 4 -26.10 7.60 6.18
CA GLN A 4 -24.82 8.18 5.83
C GLN A 4 -24.62 7.87 4.35
N SER A 5 -24.57 8.95 3.59
CA SER A 5 -24.34 8.86 2.16
C SER A 5 -22.92 8.37 1.98
N ALA A 6 -22.73 7.27 1.26
CA ALA A 6 -21.42 6.92 0.72
C ALA A 6 -20.83 8.17 0.05
N PRO A 7 -19.57 8.52 0.30
CA PRO A 7 -18.98 9.69 -0.34
C PRO A 7 -19.07 9.50 -1.86
N ALA A 8 -19.48 10.55 -2.56
CA ALA A 8 -19.46 10.56 -4.02
C ALA A 8 -18.02 10.33 -4.49
N GLN A 9 -17.80 9.25 -5.24
CA GLN A 9 -16.53 8.74 -5.76
C GLN A 9 -15.58 9.86 -6.25
N GLY A 10 -14.78 10.38 -5.32
CA GLY A 10 -13.61 11.20 -5.55
C GLY A 10 -12.37 10.32 -5.47
N THR A 11 -11.20 10.84 -5.83
CA THR A 11 -9.97 10.14 -5.46
C THR A 11 -9.75 10.32 -3.96
N PRO A 12 -9.54 9.24 -3.18
CA PRO A 12 -9.26 9.31 -1.76
C PRO A 12 -8.05 10.22 -1.53
N ASP A 13 -8.01 10.81 -0.35
CA ASP A 13 -6.82 11.45 0.17
C ASP A 13 -5.76 10.39 0.53
N GLY A 14 -4.62 10.84 1.04
CA GLY A 14 -3.39 10.04 1.12
C GLY A 14 -2.47 10.22 -0.09
N PHE A 15 -1.55 9.27 -0.26
CA PHE A 15 -0.45 9.38 -1.22
C PHE A 15 -0.03 8.05 -1.84
N GLY A 16 0.49 8.13 -3.07
CA GLY A 16 1.18 7.02 -3.70
C GLY A 16 2.65 7.37 -3.87
N VAL A 17 3.54 6.48 -3.46
CA VAL A 17 4.99 6.65 -3.61
C VAL A 17 5.60 5.39 -4.23
N ALA A 18 6.26 5.58 -5.37
CA ALA A 18 7.09 4.55 -5.97
C ALA A 18 8.49 4.59 -5.32
N VAL A 19 8.90 3.45 -4.78
CA VAL A 19 10.20 3.24 -4.14
C VAL A 19 11.07 2.38 -5.06
N VAL A 20 12.28 2.85 -5.32
CA VAL A 20 13.28 2.18 -6.15
C VAL A 20 14.53 1.94 -5.33
N ARG A 21 15.05 0.71 -5.37
CA ARG A 21 16.36 0.37 -4.82
C ARG A 21 17.30 -0.05 -5.94
N GLU A 22 18.27 0.79 -6.26
CA GLU A 22 19.25 0.56 -7.33
C GLU A 22 20.66 0.92 -6.83
N ASP A 23 21.65 0.06 -7.11
CA ASP A 23 23.05 0.25 -6.67
C ASP A 23 23.22 0.56 -5.18
N GLY A 24 22.38 -0.06 -4.33
CA GLY A 24 22.39 0.14 -2.88
C GLY A 24 21.83 1.48 -2.41
N LYS A 25 21.22 2.28 -3.29
CA LYS A 25 20.60 3.56 -2.97
C LYS A 25 19.09 3.48 -3.10
N TRP A 26 18.42 4.22 -2.24
CA TRP A 26 16.97 4.40 -2.27
C TRP A 26 16.62 5.65 -3.09
N ARG A 27 15.50 5.57 -3.80
CA ARG A 27 14.87 6.71 -4.45
C ARG A 27 13.37 6.57 -4.37
N CYS A 28 12.71 7.61 -3.88
CA CYS A 28 11.26 7.70 -3.85
C CYS A 28 10.78 8.71 -4.90
N ALA A 29 9.63 8.45 -5.52
CA ALA A 29 8.97 9.37 -6.43
C ALA A 29 7.45 9.32 -6.20
N PRO A 30 6.74 10.46 -6.28
CA PRO A 30 5.30 10.45 -6.16
C PRO A 30 4.66 9.71 -7.35
N MET A 31 3.63 8.92 -7.06
CA MET A 31 2.76 8.30 -8.03
C MET A 31 1.58 9.21 -8.35
N ARG A 32 0.85 8.92 -9.42
CA ARG A 32 -0.36 9.67 -9.75
C ARG A 32 -1.45 9.37 -8.75
N ARG A 33 -2.28 10.37 -8.41
CA ARG A 33 -3.47 10.18 -7.57
C ARG A 33 -4.40 9.07 -8.06
N ALA A 34 -4.47 8.83 -9.38
CA ALA A 34 -5.25 7.73 -9.94
C ALA A 34 -4.81 6.32 -9.47
N ALA A 35 -3.56 6.16 -9.00
CA ALA A 35 -3.07 4.92 -8.42
C ALA A 35 -3.73 4.57 -7.08
N LEU A 36 -4.34 5.55 -6.38
CA LEU A 36 -5.06 5.33 -5.13
C LEU A 36 -6.46 4.72 -5.34
N ASN A 37 -6.97 4.78 -6.57
CA ASN A 37 -8.31 4.27 -6.93
C ASN A 37 -8.28 2.97 -7.74
N SER A 38 -7.11 2.58 -8.26
CA SER A 38 -7.03 1.40 -9.10
C SER A 38 -5.65 0.77 -9.03
N LEU A 39 -5.66 -0.50 -8.66
CA LEU A 39 -4.50 -1.36 -8.60
C LEU A 39 -3.82 -1.45 -9.98
N SER A 40 -4.61 -1.61 -11.05
CA SER A 40 -4.09 -1.70 -12.41
C SER A 40 -3.31 -0.45 -12.85
N VAL A 41 -3.71 0.74 -12.37
CA VAL A 41 -3.01 2.01 -12.63
C VAL A 41 -1.71 2.06 -11.85
N ALA A 42 -1.74 1.67 -10.56
CA ALA A 42 -0.56 1.61 -9.71
C ALA A 42 0.50 0.65 -10.28
N GLU A 43 0.10 -0.58 -10.63
CA GLU A 43 0.96 -1.58 -11.25
C GLU A 43 1.60 -1.08 -12.54
N LYS A 44 0.79 -0.48 -13.43
CA LYS A 44 1.26 0.05 -14.70
C LYS A 44 2.31 1.14 -14.49
N GLU A 45 2.03 2.08 -13.60
CA GLU A 45 2.97 3.16 -13.29
C GLU A 45 4.30 2.60 -12.77
N LEU A 46 4.27 1.63 -11.85
CA LEU A 46 5.47 0.98 -11.34
C LEU A 46 6.24 0.20 -12.43
N CYS A 47 5.54 -0.49 -13.32
CA CYS A 47 6.16 -1.20 -14.45
C CYS A 47 6.78 -0.26 -15.50
N GLU A 48 6.29 0.97 -15.60
CA GLU A 48 6.85 2.00 -16.49
C GLU A 48 8.18 2.56 -15.96
N ILE A 49 8.48 2.40 -14.67
CA ILE A 49 9.74 2.82 -14.07
C ILE A 49 10.89 1.98 -14.63
N ARG A 50 11.79 2.66 -15.36
CA ARG A 50 13.02 2.05 -15.89
C ARG A 50 14.07 2.03 -14.79
N SER A 51 14.20 0.88 -14.12
CA SER A 51 15.21 0.60 -13.10
C SER A 51 15.82 -0.78 -13.34
N ALA A 52 17.11 -0.95 -13.08
CA ALA A 52 17.77 -2.25 -13.03
C ALA A 52 17.63 -2.91 -11.65
N GLY A 53 17.17 -2.15 -10.65
CA GLY A 53 16.96 -2.60 -9.28
C GLY A 53 15.50 -2.93 -8.95
N ALA A 54 15.22 -3.15 -7.67
CA ALA A 54 13.88 -3.46 -7.19
C ALA A 54 12.99 -2.21 -7.21
N VAL A 55 11.70 -2.40 -7.55
CA VAL A 55 10.67 -1.36 -7.59
C VAL A 55 9.43 -1.87 -6.86
N PHE A 56 8.85 -1.04 -6.00
CA PHE A 56 7.56 -1.29 -5.36
C PHE A 56 6.85 0.05 -5.09
N GLY A 57 5.54 0.02 -4.91
CA GLY A 57 4.72 1.15 -4.52
C GLY A 57 4.24 1.02 -3.08
N LEU A 58 4.17 2.15 -2.39
CA LEU A 58 3.48 2.32 -1.13
C LEU A 58 2.28 3.23 -1.41
N LEU A 59 1.08 2.72 -1.23
CA LEU A 59 -0.16 3.46 -1.44
C LEU A 59 -0.84 3.63 -0.09
N ASP A 60 -0.95 4.86 0.37
CA ASP A 60 -1.68 5.28 1.55
C ASP A 60 -3.05 5.81 1.11
N ILE A 61 -4.12 5.25 1.67
CA ILE A 61 -5.51 5.52 1.27
C ILE A 61 -6.27 6.09 2.46
N ASP A 62 -6.61 7.37 2.37
CA ASP A 62 -7.35 8.13 3.40
C ASP A 62 -6.76 8.04 4.82
N ASP A 63 -5.46 7.73 4.95
CA ASP A 63 -4.76 7.42 6.21
C ASP A 63 -5.36 6.22 6.99
N GLU A 64 -6.31 5.48 6.40
CA GLU A 64 -7.04 4.37 7.01
C GLU A 64 -6.34 3.03 6.79
N PHE A 65 -5.88 2.78 5.56
CA PHE A 65 -5.16 1.56 5.21
C PHE A 65 -4.12 1.84 4.12
N PHE A 66 -3.21 0.88 3.93
CA PHE A 66 -2.24 0.94 2.85
C PHE A 66 -2.16 -0.33 2.04
N VAL A 67 -1.68 -0.17 0.81
CA VAL A 67 -1.36 -1.26 -0.12
C VAL A 67 0.10 -1.17 -0.50
N ILE A 68 0.81 -2.30 -0.41
CA ILE A 68 2.15 -2.43 -0.97
C ILE A 68 2.06 -3.21 -2.28
N VAL A 69 2.45 -2.55 -3.37
CA VAL A 69 2.39 -3.13 -4.73
C VAL A 69 3.78 -3.41 -5.23
N ARG A 70 4.13 -4.68 -5.47
CA ARG A 70 5.46 -5.05 -5.97
C ARG A 70 5.36 -5.86 -7.26
N PRO A 71 5.51 -5.21 -8.43
CA PRO A 71 5.55 -5.93 -9.70
C PRO A 71 6.71 -6.93 -9.75
N ALA A 72 6.43 -8.15 -10.21
CA ALA A 72 7.45 -9.15 -10.47
C ALA A 72 7.15 -9.91 -11.78
N PRO A 73 8.16 -10.56 -12.40
CA PRO A 73 7.98 -11.27 -13.67
C PRO A 73 6.93 -12.39 -13.63
N SER A 74 6.69 -12.98 -12.45
CA SER A 74 5.73 -14.05 -12.22
C SER A 74 4.33 -13.55 -11.86
N GLY A 75 4.10 -12.24 -11.85
CA GLY A 75 2.90 -11.60 -11.32
C GLY A 75 3.24 -10.62 -10.20
N THR A 76 2.34 -9.70 -9.93
CA THR A 76 2.50 -8.71 -8.87
C THR A 76 2.33 -9.37 -7.50
N ARG A 77 3.24 -9.05 -6.57
CA ARG A 77 3.11 -9.40 -5.15
C ARG A 77 2.45 -8.23 -4.44
N LEU A 78 1.44 -8.52 -3.63
CA LEU A 78 0.59 -7.52 -2.98
C LEU A 78 0.52 -7.78 -1.48
N LEU A 79 0.33 -6.71 -0.73
CA LEU A 79 -0.07 -6.74 0.67
C LEU A 79 -1.11 -5.64 0.87
N LEU A 80 -2.21 -6.00 1.49
CA LEU A 80 -3.25 -5.09 1.98
C LEU A 80 -3.18 -5.08 3.50
N SER A 81 -3.07 -3.89 4.12
CA SER A 81 -2.97 -3.80 5.58
C SER A 81 -4.29 -4.04 6.30
N ASP A 82 -5.41 -3.80 5.63
CA ASP A 82 -6.75 -3.99 6.15
C ASP A 82 -7.70 -4.51 5.05
N ALA A 83 -8.09 -5.77 5.16
CA ALA A 83 -9.02 -6.42 4.24
C ALA A 83 -10.46 -5.89 4.37
N THR A 84 -10.85 -5.37 5.54
CA THR A 84 -12.21 -4.84 5.77
C THR A 84 -12.48 -3.60 4.94
N ALA A 85 -11.43 -2.86 4.55
CA ALA A 85 -11.51 -1.72 3.65
C ALA A 85 -12.12 -2.06 2.28
N ALA A 86 -12.14 -3.34 1.87
CA ALA A 86 -12.78 -3.76 0.62
C ALA A 86 -14.30 -3.52 0.58
N LEU A 87 -14.94 -3.29 1.74
CA LEU A 87 -16.36 -2.92 1.81
C LEU A 87 -16.63 -1.51 1.27
N ASP A 88 -15.67 -0.60 1.44
CA ASP A 88 -15.82 0.83 1.13
C ASP A 88 -14.92 1.30 -0.02
N TYR A 89 -13.82 0.60 -0.29
CA TYR A 89 -12.79 1.02 -1.24
C TYR A 89 -12.58 0.04 -2.39
N ASP A 90 -12.85 0.50 -3.62
CA ASP A 90 -12.67 -0.27 -4.86
C ASP A 90 -11.25 -0.85 -4.99
N ILE A 91 -10.21 -0.10 -4.61
CA ILE A 91 -8.82 -0.57 -4.69
C ILE A 91 -8.54 -1.74 -3.73
N ALA A 92 -9.14 -1.75 -2.53
CA ALA A 92 -8.97 -2.85 -1.58
C ALA A 92 -9.68 -4.11 -2.10
N ALA A 93 -10.88 -3.96 -2.67
CA ALA A 93 -11.58 -5.05 -3.34
C ALA A 93 -10.78 -5.61 -4.54
N GLU A 94 -10.20 -4.74 -5.37
CA GLU A 94 -9.31 -5.15 -6.48
C GLU A 94 -8.09 -5.93 -5.97
N VAL A 95 -7.51 -5.55 -4.83
CA VAL A 95 -6.37 -6.27 -4.23
C VAL A 95 -6.78 -7.64 -3.73
N LEU A 96 -7.91 -7.77 -3.02
CA LEU A 96 -8.41 -9.08 -2.56
C LEU A 96 -8.73 -10.01 -3.73
N GLU A 97 -9.34 -9.50 -4.79
CA GLU A 97 -9.60 -10.26 -6.02
C GLU A 97 -8.29 -10.73 -6.66
N GLN A 98 -7.30 -9.85 -6.76
CA GLN A 98 -6.00 -10.18 -7.36
C GLN A 98 -5.19 -11.18 -6.51
N LEU A 99 -5.41 -11.22 -5.20
CA LEU A 99 -4.85 -12.20 -4.27
C LEU A 99 -5.59 -13.55 -4.30
N ASP A 100 -6.72 -13.65 -5.00
CA ASP A 100 -7.62 -14.82 -4.98
C ASP A 100 -8.07 -15.16 -3.54
N ALA A 101 -8.34 -14.13 -2.73
CA ALA A 101 -8.73 -14.28 -1.35
C ALA A 101 -10.14 -14.89 -1.24
N ASP A 102 -10.26 -15.98 -0.48
CA ASP A 102 -11.54 -16.68 -0.21
C ASP A 102 -12.26 -16.01 0.98
N ILE A 103 -12.68 -14.77 0.78
CA ILE A 103 -13.34 -13.94 1.79
C ILE A 103 -14.68 -13.46 1.22
N GLU A 104 -15.78 -13.80 1.89
CA GLU A 104 -17.09 -13.28 1.50
C GLU A 104 -17.30 -11.87 2.08
N PRO A 105 -18.00 -10.95 1.38
CA PRO A 105 -18.24 -9.60 1.89
C PRO A 105 -18.93 -9.58 3.26
N ASP A 106 -19.81 -10.55 3.53
CA ASP A 106 -20.51 -10.68 4.80
C ASP A 106 -19.55 -11.04 5.96
N ASP A 107 -18.39 -11.65 5.68
CA ASP A 107 -17.38 -11.95 6.70
C ASP A 107 -16.60 -10.70 7.14
N LEU A 108 -16.59 -9.65 6.31
CA LEU A 108 -15.87 -8.41 6.59
C LEU A 108 -16.67 -7.42 7.46
N ASP A 109 -18.01 -7.47 7.42
CA ASP A 109 -18.90 -6.45 8.06
C ASP A 109 -18.74 -6.38 9.59
N ASP A 110 -18.48 -7.53 10.23
CA ASP A 110 -18.29 -7.66 11.69
C ASP A 110 -16.83 -8.03 12.08
N ALA A 111 -15.89 -8.00 11.12
CA ALA A 111 -14.49 -8.34 11.38
C ALA A 111 -13.72 -7.15 11.95
N ASP A 112 -12.77 -7.44 12.86
CA ASP A 112 -11.72 -6.48 13.19
C ASP A 112 -10.76 -6.37 11.97
N PRO A 113 -10.11 -5.21 11.73
CA PRO A 113 -9.09 -5.04 10.69
C PRO A 113 -8.01 -6.11 10.73
N PHE A 114 -7.69 -6.68 9.57
CA PHE A 114 -6.64 -7.69 9.42
C PHE A 114 -5.95 -7.57 8.06
N GLU A 115 -4.67 -7.92 8.01
CA GLU A 115 -3.88 -7.89 6.78
C GLU A 115 -4.16 -9.09 5.86
N GLU A 116 -3.96 -8.91 4.56
CA GLU A 116 -4.06 -9.98 3.56
C GLU A 116 -2.95 -9.87 2.50
N GLY A 117 -2.50 -11.02 1.99
CA GLY A 117 -1.45 -11.11 0.98
C GLY A 117 -0.06 -11.52 1.49
N ASP A 118 0.98 -10.97 0.87
CA ASP A 118 2.35 -11.48 0.97
C ASP A 118 3.20 -10.69 1.98
N LEU A 119 3.22 -11.12 3.24
CA LEU A 119 4.07 -10.51 4.28
C LEU A 119 5.59 -10.62 3.98
N GLY A 120 5.98 -11.52 3.09
CA GLY A 120 7.37 -11.68 2.63
C GLY A 120 7.75 -10.74 1.49
N LEU A 121 6.86 -9.85 1.04
CA LEU A 121 7.06 -9.10 -0.20
C LEU A 121 8.22 -8.11 -0.19
N LEU A 122 8.74 -7.74 0.98
CA LEU A 122 9.90 -6.83 1.13
C LEU A 122 11.12 -7.51 1.78
N SER A 123 11.04 -8.82 2.06
CA SER A 123 12.07 -9.55 2.82
C SER A 123 13.45 -9.58 2.18
N ASP A 124 13.53 -9.75 0.85
CA ASP A 124 14.80 -9.69 0.10
C ASP A 124 15.42 -8.29 0.07
N MET A 125 14.67 -7.26 0.43
CA MET A 125 15.14 -5.87 0.55
C MET A 125 15.45 -5.46 1.99
N GLY A 126 15.32 -6.38 2.95
CA GLY A 126 15.73 -6.15 4.33
C GLY A 126 14.60 -5.80 5.29
N LEU A 127 13.33 -6.00 4.90
CA LEU A 127 12.19 -5.99 5.83
C LEU A 127 11.66 -7.42 6.02
N PRO A 128 12.10 -8.13 7.07
CA PRO A 128 11.61 -9.48 7.35
C PRO A 128 10.09 -9.48 7.57
N GLU A 129 9.43 -10.54 7.14
CA GLU A 129 8.00 -10.81 7.39
C GLU A 129 7.58 -10.56 8.85
N ALA A 130 8.34 -11.11 9.81
CA ALA A 130 8.05 -10.92 11.24
C ALA A 130 8.12 -9.45 11.69
N VAL A 131 8.93 -8.61 11.03
CA VAL A 131 8.99 -7.17 11.33
C VAL A 131 7.78 -6.46 10.72
N LEU A 132 7.40 -6.82 9.50
CA LEU A 132 6.23 -6.25 8.84
C LEU A 132 4.94 -6.61 9.60
N SER A 133 4.77 -7.86 10.02
CA SER A 133 3.64 -8.29 10.86
C SER A 133 3.56 -7.49 12.17
N VAL A 134 4.69 -7.26 12.84
CA VAL A 134 4.71 -6.41 14.05
C VAL A 134 4.30 -4.96 13.77
N ILE A 135 4.54 -4.44 12.57
CA ILE A 135 4.09 -3.09 12.20
C ILE A 135 2.58 -3.08 11.94
N LEU A 136 2.06 -4.11 11.25
CA LEU A 136 0.63 -4.26 10.95
C LEU A 136 -0.22 -4.47 12.20
N ASP A 137 0.31 -5.21 13.18
CA ASP A 137 -0.32 -5.42 14.49
C ASP A 137 -0.51 -4.11 15.30
N GLU A 138 0.12 -3.00 14.91
CA GLU A 138 -0.02 -1.70 15.56
C GLU A 138 -1.23 -0.94 15.04
N THR A 139 -2.42 -1.50 15.26
CA THR A 139 -3.72 -0.95 14.82
C THR A 139 -4.08 0.40 15.44
N ASP A 140 -3.33 0.88 16.43
CA ASP A 140 -3.43 2.23 16.99
C ASP A 140 -2.80 3.31 16.08
N LEU A 141 -2.00 2.92 15.08
CA LEU A 141 -1.30 3.82 14.16
C LEU A 141 -2.08 4.02 12.86
N TYR A 142 -2.03 5.25 12.34
CA TYR A 142 -2.52 5.54 11.00
C TYR A 142 -1.66 4.88 9.91
N ALA A 143 -2.22 4.72 8.71
CA ALA A 143 -1.55 4.04 7.61
C ALA A 143 -0.23 4.74 7.19
N ASP A 144 -0.20 6.07 7.17
CA ASP A 144 0.99 6.86 6.90
C ASP A 144 2.11 6.65 7.96
N GLU A 145 1.73 6.52 9.23
CA GLU A 145 2.64 6.25 10.35
C GLU A 145 3.27 4.85 10.23
N GLN A 146 2.47 3.84 9.89
CA GLN A 146 2.94 2.47 9.64
C GLN A 146 3.90 2.44 8.43
N LEU A 147 3.56 3.12 7.33
CA LEU A 147 4.43 3.25 6.15
C LEU A 147 5.74 3.99 6.50
N GLY A 148 5.67 5.02 7.34
CA GLY A 148 6.84 5.72 7.86
C GLY A 148 7.76 4.81 8.68
N ARG A 149 7.19 3.87 9.45
CA ARG A 149 7.95 2.86 10.19
C ARG A 149 8.58 1.83 9.25
N ILE A 150 7.85 1.34 8.25
CA ILE A 150 8.40 0.48 7.19
C ILE A 150 9.62 1.14 6.53
N ALA A 151 9.49 2.41 6.16
CA ALA A 151 10.58 3.17 5.55
C ALA A 151 11.79 3.33 6.47
N ARG A 152 11.57 3.47 7.79
CA ARG A 152 12.63 3.58 8.78
C ARG A 152 13.38 2.26 8.94
N GLU A 153 12.67 1.15 9.07
CA GLU A 153 13.26 -0.20 9.18
C GLU A 153 14.10 -0.56 7.95
N MET A 154 13.64 -0.15 6.76
CA MET A 154 14.35 -0.39 5.50
C MET A 154 15.43 0.66 5.17
N GLY A 155 15.48 1.76 5.92
CA GLY A 155 16.49 2.82 5.78
C GLY A 155 16.26 3.78 4.61
N PHE A 156 15.01 4.06 4.23
CA PHE A 156 14.63 5.06 3.22
C PHE A 156 13.67 6.15 3.72
N ALA A 157 13.52 6.29 5.04
CA ALA A 157 12.60 7.25 5.65
C ALA A 157 12.85 8.70 5.21
N ASP A 158 14.11 9.10 5.00
CA ASP A 158 14.46 10.45 4.54
C ASP A 158 13.99 10.69 3.10
N GLU A 159 14.16 9.71 2.21
CA GLU A 159 13.69 9.78 0.83
C GLU A 159 12.17 9.81 0.75
N LEU A 160 11.47 9.04 1.59
CA LEU A 160 10.01 9.07 1.69
C LEU A 160 9.53 10.45 2.16
N SER A 161 10.04 10.94 3.30
CA SER A 161 9.68 12.24 3.86
C SER A 161 9.91 13.38 2.86
N ALA A 162 11.02 13.36 2.13
CA ALA A 162 11.32 14.37 1.11
C ALA A 162 10.34 14.38 -0.08
N VAL A 163 9.61 13.29 -0.33
CA VAL A 163 8.52 13.23 -1.32
C VAL A 163 7.22 13.74 -0.70
N LEU A 164 6.88 13.30 0.50
CA LEU A 164 5.65 13.72 1.20
C LEU A 164 5.62 15.24 1.45
N ASP A 165 6.75 15.83 1.85
CA ASP A 165 6.89 17.28 2.02
C ASP A 165 6.59 18.09 0.74
N LYS A 166 6.78 17.48 -0.44
CA LYS A 166 6.49 18.10 -1.73
C LYS A 166 5.04 17.90 -2.16
N LEU A 167 4.41 16.80 -1.75
CA LEU A 167 2.99 16.54 -1.99
C LEU A 167 2.09 17.44 -1.15
N ASN A 168 2.53 17.76 0.07
CA ASN A 168 1.80 18.61 1.02
C ASN A 168 1.98 20.13 0.80
N ARG A 169 2.62 20.55 -0.31
CA ARG A 169 2.89 21.96 -0.63
C ARG A 169 2.09 22.43 -1.84
#